data_AF-A0A968PBK6-F1
#
_entry.id   AF-A0A968PBK6-F1
#
_cell.length_a   1.000
_cell.length_b   1.000
_cell.length_c   1.000
_cell.angle_alpha   90.00
_cell.angle_beta   90.00
_cell.angle_gamma   90.00
#
_symmetry.space_group_name_H-M   'P 1'
#
loop_
_entity.id
_entity.type
_entity.pdbx_description
1 polymer ?
#
loop_
_entity_poly.entity_id
_entity_poly.type
_entity_poly.pdbx_seq_one_letter_code
_entity_poly.pdbx_strand_id
1 'polypeptide(L)'
;MATLSVRIPHSLHDQIRELARREGVSINQLILTAVAEKASSLRTARYLELLDRPFDRQEFNRALAQVPDAEPDPWDRLENVATKGSR
;
A
#
# COMPACT_ATOMS: atom_id res chain seq x y z
N MET A 1 -17.93 13.24 -14.67
CA MET A 1 -16.51 12.85 -14.87
C MET A 1 -15.72 14.10 -15.19
N ALA A 2 -14.45 14.18 -14.77
CA ALA A 2 -13.57 15.30 -15.12
C ALA A 2 -12.83 14.99 -16.44
N THR A 3 -12.59 16.01 -17.27
CA THR A 3 -11.85 15.88 -18.53
C THR A 3 -10.44 16.43 -18.36
N LEU A 4 -9.44 15.66 -18.77
CA LEU A 4 -8.04 16.08 -18.81
C LEU A 4 -7.61 16.26 -20.27
N SER A 5 -7.08 17.44 -20.61
CA SER A 5 -6.49 17.72 -21.92
C SER A 5 -5.01 18.03 -21.76
N VAL A 6 -4.16 17.22 -22.39
CA VAL A 6 -2.70 17.32 -22.30
C VAL A 6 -2.10 17.18 -23.70
N ARG A 7 -1.06 17.99 -23.97
CA ARG A 7 -0.28 17.89 -25.19
C ARG A 7 0.89 16.95 -24.96
N ILE A 8 1.10 16.01 -25.88
CA ILE A 8 2.19 15.05 -25.84
C ILE A 8 2.96 15.06 -27.17
N PRO A 9 4.24 14.67 -27.17
CA PRO A 9 5.00 14.48 -28.41
C PRO A 9 4.32 13.46 -29.34
N HIS A 10 4.44 13.66 -30.65
CA HIS A 10 3.86 12.76 -31.67
C HIS A 10 4.38 11.33 -31.51
N SER A 11 5.69 11.17 -31.25
CA SER A 11 6.31 9.86 -31.01
C SER A 11 5.65 9.09 -29.86
N LEU A 12 5.30 9.78 -28.77
CA LEU A 12 4.64 9.16 -27.63
C LEU A 12 3.19 8.78 -27.97
N HIS A 13 2.48 9.65 -28.69
CA HIS A 13 1.13 9.34 -29.14
C HIS A 13 1.07 8.09 -30.03
N ASP A 14 2.04 7.93 -30.94
CA ASP A 14 2.13 6.76 -31.82
C ASP A 14 2.46 5.47 -31.04
N GLN A 15 3.33 5.56 -30.04
CA GLN A 15 3.61 4.43 -29.13
C GLN A 15 2.36 4.01 -28.35
N ILE A 16 1.63 4.96 -27.77
CA ILE A 16 0.39 4.68 -27.02
C ILE A 16 -0.66 4.05 -27.94
N ARG A 17 -0.78 4.54 -29.18
CA ARG A 17 -1.70 3.98 -30.17
C ARG A 17 -1.38 2.51 -30.48
N GLU A 18 -0.11 2.18 -30.70
CA GLU A 18 0.30 0.80 -30.99
C GLU A 18 0.09 -0.12 -29.79
N LEU A 19 0.38 0.35 -28.57
CA LEU A 19 0.10 -0.39 -27.34
C LEU A 19 -1.41 -0.66 -27.16
N ALA A 20 -2.24 0.36 -27.33
CA ALA A 20 -3.69 0.22 -27.21
C ALA A 20 -4.24 -0.79 -28.24
N ARG A 21 -3.70 -0.78 -29.46
CA ARG A 21 -4.04 -1.75 -30.52
C ARG A 21 -3.64 -3.18 -30.12
N ARG A 22 -2.47 -3.37 -29.52
CA ARG A 22 -1.99 -4.68 -29.04
C ARG A 22 -2.85 -5.22 -27.89
N GLU A 23 -3.27 -4.36 -26.98
CA GLU A 23 -4.13 -4.72 -25.85
C GLU A 23 -5.62 -4.82 -26.22
N GLY A 24 -6.02 -4.36 -27.40
CA GLY A 24 -7.41 -4.38 -27.85
C GLY A 24 -8.31 -3.38 -27.11
N VAL A 25 -7.74 -2.30 -26.59
CA VAL A 25 -8.44 -1.26 -25.83
C VAL A 25 -8.37 0.10 -26.55
N SER A 26 -9.22 1.04 -26.17
CA SER A 26 -9.09 2.42 -26.66
C SER A 26 -7.89 3.13 -26.02
N ILE A 27 -7.33 4.12 -26.72
CA ILE A 27 -6.27 4.99 -26.19
C ILE A 27 -6.68 5.62 -24.85
N ASN A 28 -7.93 6.06 -24.72
CA ASN A 28 -8.43 6.68 -23.50
C ASN A 28 -8.48 5.70 -22.32
N GLN A 29 -8.89 4.45 -22.56
CA GLN A 29 -8.87 3.40 -21.53
C GLN A 29 -7.45 3.07 -21.11
N LEU A 30 -6.53 2.91 -22.07
CA LEU A 30 -5.13 2.66 -21.78
C LEU A 30 -4.53 3.78 -20.91
N ILE A 31 -4.75 5.04 -21.28
CA ILE A 31 -4.27 6.20 -20.51
C ILE A 31 -4.89 6.22 -19.12
N LEU A 32 -6.19 5.96 -18.99
CA LEU A 32 -6.88 5.96 -17.70
C LEU A 32 -6.31 4.89 -16.76
N THR A 33 -6.12 3.67 -17.26
CA THR A 33 -5.54 2.56 -16.50
C THR A 33 -4.11 2.87 -16.08
N ALA A 34 -3.27 3.32 -17.01
CA ALA A 34 -1.87 3.66 -16.72
C ALA A 34 -1.74 4.79 -15.66
N VAL A 35 -2.61 5.81 -15.71
CA VAL A 35 -2.65 6.88 -14.71
C VAL A 35 -3.11 6.34 -13.35
N ALA A 36 -4.14 5.49 -13.33
CA ALA A 36 -4.63 4.87 -12.09
C ALA A 36 -3.54 3.98 -11.44
N GLU A 37 -2.86 3.17 -12.23
CA GLU A 37 -1.73 2.33 -11.80
C GLU A 37 -0.59 3.18 -11.25
N LYS A 38 -0.15 4.21 -11.99
CA LYS A 38 0.93 5.10 -11.52
C LYS A 38 0.56 5.80 -10.21
N ALA A 39 -0.69 6.27 -10.10
CA ALA A 39 -1.18 6.91 -8.89
C ALA A 39 -1.20 5.93 -7.70
N SER A 40 -1.66 4.70 -7.92
CA SER A 40 -1.66 3.64 -6.89
C SER A 40 -0.23 3.33 -6.43
N SER A 41 0.68 3.08 -7.36
CA SER A 41 2.08 2.78 -7.07
C SER A 41 2.77 3.90 -6.28
N LEU A 42 2.53 5.17 -6.64
CA LEU A 42 3.08 6.31 -5.90
C LEU A 42 2.49 6.47 -4.50
N ARG A 43 1.20 6.19 -4.32
CA ARG A 43 0.55 6.21 -2.99
C ARG A 43 1.13 5.12 -2.10
N THR A 44 1.30 3.92 -2.63
CA THR A 44 1.88 2.80 -1.90
C THR A 44 3.33 3.09 -1.50
N ALA A 45 4.15 3.60 -2.42
CA ALA A 45 5.53 3.98 -2.11
C ALA A 45 5.61 4.99 -0.94
N ARG A 46 4.79 6.05 -0.99
CA ARG A 46 4.71 7.03 0.11
C ARG A 46 4.22 6.43 1.42
N TYR A 47 3.26 5.51 1.37
CA TYR A 47 2.78 4.84 2.57
C TYR A 47 3.90 4.01 3.22
N LEU A 48 4.69 3.29 2.42
CA LEU A 48 5.84 2.54 2.92
C LEU A 48 6.93 3.47 3.49
N GLU A 49 7.20 4.61 2.86
CA GLU A 49 8.12 5.63 3.41
C GLU A 49 7.65 6.15 4.78
N LEU A 50 6.33 6.27 5.00
CA LEU A 50 5.78 6.64 6.31
C LEU A 50 5.96 5.53 7.36
N LEU A 51 5.92 4.27 6.94
CA LEU A 51 6.19 3.11 7.80
C LEU A 51 7.67 2.93 8.09
N ASP A 52 8.56 3.41 7.22
CA ASP A 52 10.02 3.39 7.40
C ASP A 52 10.51 4.42 8.44
N ARG A 53 9.59 5.03 9.19
CA ARG A 53 9.97 5.76 10.41
C ARG A 53 10.75 4.82 11.32
N PRO A 54 11.95 5.22 11.79
CA PRO A 54 12.75 4.37 12.64
C PRO A 54 11.96 4.00 13.89
N PHE A 55 11.97 2.71 14.21
CA PHE A 55 11.37 2.23 15.45
C PHE A 55 12.08 2.85 16.66
N ASP A 56 11.41 3.73 17.37
CA ASP A 56 11.87 4.25 18.66
C ASP A 56 11.41 3.32 19.78
N ARG A 57 12.33 2.49 20.27
CA ARG A 57 12.09 1.56 21.37
C ARG A 57 11.63 2.27 22.65
N GLN A 58 12.08 3.49 22.89
CA GLN A 58 11.71 4.27 24.07
C GLN A 58 10.29 4.84 23.94
N GLU A 59 9.90 5.32 22.77
CA GLU A 59 8.51 5.71 22.48
C GLU A 59 7.56 4.51 22.62
N PHE A 60 7.94 3.37 22.05
CA PHE A 60 7.18 2.13 22.16
C PHE A 60 6.97 1.69 23.61
N ASN A 61 8.03 1.65 24.42
CA ASN A 61 7.91 1.28 25.84
C ASN A 61 7.07 2.30 26.64
N ARG A 62 7.14 3.60 26.31
CA ARG A 62 6.30 4.63 26.94
C ARG A 62 4.83 4.46 26.61
N ALA A 63 4.50 4.03 25.39
CA ALA A 63 3.14 3.69 25.02
C ALA A 63 2.65 2.44 25.78
N LEU A 64 3.48 1.39 25.87
CA LEU A 64 3.13 0.16 26.61
C LEU A 64 2.92 0.41 28.10
N ALA A 65 3.70 1.29 28.72
CA ALA A 65 3.56 1.62 30.14
C ALA A 65 2.22 2.30 30.49
N GLN A 66 1.44 2.76 29.50
CA GLN A 66 0.10 3.29 29.70
C GLN A 66 -0.96 2.20 29.82
N VAL A 67 -0.65 0.97 29.42
CA VAL A 67 -1.54 -0.18 29.56
C VAL A 67 -1.49 -0.66 31.01
N PRO A 68 -2.63 -0.73 31.72
CA PRO A 68 -2.68 -1.28 33.07
C PRO A 68 -2.18 -2.71 33.12
N ASP A 69 -1.38 -3.02 34.13
CA ASP A 69 -0.96 -4.39 34.42
C ASP A 69 -2.12 -5.14 35.10
N ALA A 70 -3.02 -5.69 34.28
CA ALA A 70 -4.23 -6.38 34.70
C ALA A 70 -4.37 -7.71 33.94
N GLU A 71 -5.05 -8.67 34.57
CA GLU A 71 -5.36 -9.94 33.93
C GLU A 71 -6.15 -9.74 32.62
N PRO A 72 -5.77 -10.41 31.52
CA PRO A 72 -6.52 -10.33 30.27
C PRO A 72 -7.96 -10.80 30.44
N ASP A 73 -8.87 -10.16 29.71
CA ASP A 73 -10.26 -10.59 29.62
C ASP A 73 -10.34 -12.05 29.13
N PRO A 74 -11.38 -12.81 29.51
CA PRO A 74 -11.48 -14.22 29.19
C PRO A 74 -11.32 -14.59 27.71
N TRP A 75 -11.70 -13.68 26.80
CA TRP A 75 -11.58 -13.85 25.34
C TRP A 75 -10.23 -13.42 24.76
N ASP A 76 -9.43 -12.64 25.51
CA ASP A 76 -8.06 -12.22 25.13
C ASP A 76 -6.99 -13.14 25.72
N ARG A 77 -7.38 -14.07 26.61
CA ARG A 77 -6.48 -15.09 27.14
C ARG A 77 -6.06 -16.02 26.02
N LEU A 78 -4.74 -16.19 25.89
CA LEU A 78 -4.19 -17.24 25.05
C LEU A 78 -4.70 -18.58 25.56
N GLU A 79 -5.23 -19.41 24.65
CA GLU A 79 -5.44 -20.82 24.97
C GLU A 79 -4.09 -21.38 25.42
N ASN A 80 -4.06 -22.05 26.57
CA ASN A 80 -2.87 -22.74 27.05
C ASN A 80 -2.55 -23.90 26.08
N VAL A 81 -1.96 -23.58 24.93
CA VAL A 81 -1.30 -24.55 24.07
C VAL A 81 -0.05 -24.93 24.84
N ALA A 82 -0.18 -25.96 25.67
CA ALA A 82 0.94 -26.55 26.38
C ALA A 82 2.08 -26.75 25.37
N THR A 83 3.13 -25.96 25.51
CA THR A 83 4.43 -26.20 24.88
C THR A 83 4.93 -27.53 25.40
N LYS A 84 4.52 -28.62 24.74
CA LYS A 84 5.07 -29.95 24.98
C LYS A 84 6.53 -29.92 24.55
N GLY A 85 7.41 -29.94 25.56
CA GLY A 85 8.86 -30.14 25.49
C GLY A 85 9.61 -28.83 25.22
N SER A 86 10.50 -28.30 26.08
CA SER A 86 11.40 -28.92 27.05
C SER A 86 12.13 -30.14 26.48
N ARG A 87 13.15 -29.86 25.67
CA ARG A 87 14.54 -30.29 25.87
C ARG A 87 15.47 -29.33 25.15
#